data_AF-A0A947EF84-F1
#
_entry.id   AF-A0A947EF84-F1
#
_cell.length_a   1.000
_cell.length_b   1.000
_cell.length_c   1.000
_cell.angle_alpha   90.00
_cell.angle_beta   90.00
_cell.angle_gamma   90.00
#
_symmetry.space_group_name_H-M   'P 1'
#
loop_
_entity.id
_entity.type
_entity.pdbx_description
1 polymer ?
#
loop_
_entity_poly.entity_id
_entity_poly.type
_entity_poly.pdbx_seq_one_letter_code
_entity_poly.pdbx_strand_id
1 'polypeptide(L)' 'MGRSKRQERIKIEVKGIPLRCGHCQHDEFYQRRTLLNTRLFSLLDVDWANRNANCYICTNCGHIEWFLPPKA' A
#
# COMPACT_ATOMS: atom_id res chain seq x y z
N MET A 1 -13.40 -14.59 15.42
CA MET A 1 -13.55 -13.22 14.86
C MET A 1 -12.42 -12.34 15.36
N GLY A 2 -11.30 -12.28 14.64
CA GLY A 2 -10.14 -11.48 15.03
C GLY A 2 -10.38 -10.00 14.72
N ARG A 3 -10.37 -9.13 15.73
CA ARG A 3 -10.42 -7.67 15.57
C ARG A 3 -9.19 -7.24 14.78
N SER A 4 -9.38 -6.91 13.50
CA SER A 4 -8.38 -6.26 12.66
C SER A 4 -7.89 -5.01 13.39
N LYS A 5 -6.58 -4.91 13.67
CA LYS A 5 -5.98 -3.72 14.30
C LYS A 5 -6.43 -2.50 13.50
N ARG A 6 -7.01 -1.50 14.17
CA ARG A 6 -7.38 -0.21 13.57
C ARG A 6 -6.13 0.32 12.85
N GLN A 7 -6.12 0.25 11.52
CA GLN A 7 -5.10 0.93 10.74
C GLN A 7 -5.38 2.42 10.90
N GLU A 8 -4.36 3.19 11.27
CA GLU A 8 -4.47 4.62 11.44
C GLU A 8 -4.66 5.28 10.07
N ARG A 9 -5.62 6.20 9.97
CA ARG A 9 -5.81 7.01 8.76
C ARG A 9 -4.77 8.11 8.78
N ILE A 10 -3.93 8.14 7.75
CA ILE A 10 -2.85 9.11 7.63
C ILE A 10 -2.96 9.89 6.33
N LYS A 11 -2.49 11.13 6.35
CA LYS A 11 -2.14 11.89 5.14
C LYS A 11 -0.66 11.69 4.90
N ILE A 12 -0.28 11.43 3.65
CA ILE A 12 1.09 11.08 3.27
C ILE A 12 1.57 11.99 2.16
N GLU A 13 2.85 12.31 2.17
CA GLU A 13 3.53 13.01 1.08
C GLU A 13 4.56 12.08 0.44
N VAL A 14 4.66 12.14 -0.90
CA VAL A 14 5.68 11.40 -1.66
C VAL A 14 6.51 12.42 -2.43
N LYS A 15 7.82 12.46 -2.16
CA LYS A 15 8.74 13.49 -2.69
C LYS A 15 8.25 14.92 -2.41
N GLY A 16 7.64 15.15 -1.23
CA GLY A 16 7.12 16.47 -0.83
C GLY A 16 5.79 16.87 -1.49
N ILE A 17 5.13 15.94 -2.20
CA ILE A 17 3.83 16.18 -2.83
C ILE A 17 2.76 15.41 -2.04
N PRO A 18 1.67 16.06 -1.58
CA PRO A 18 0.55 15.39 -0.94
C PRO A 18 -0.06 14.33 -1.84
N LEU A 19 -0.14 13.10 -1.35
CA LEU A 19 -0.74 12.01 -2.08
C LEU A 19 -2.27 12.17 -2.10
N ARG A 20 -2.86 12.05 -3.29
CA ARG A 20 -4.31 11.92 -3.47
C ARG A 20 -4.60 10.64 -4.23
N CYS A 21 -5.73 10.03 -3.90
CA CYS A 21 -6.16 8.80 -4.54
C CYS A 21 -6.38 9.07 -6.04
N GLY A 22 -5.66 8.36 -6.91
CA GLY A 22 -5.79 8.52 -8.36
C GLY A 22 -7.20 8.24 -8.88
N HIS A 23 -8.00 7.47 -8.13
CA HIS A 23 -9.37 7.11 -8.50
C HIS A 23 -10.44 8.10 -8.00
N CYS A 24 -10.43 8.46 -6.71
CA CYS A 24 -11.50 9.24 -6.07
C CYS A 24 -11.06 10.58 -5.46
N GLN A 25 -9.80 10.97 -5.63
CA GLN A 25 -9.21 12.23 -5.15
C GLN A 25 -9.18 12.44 -3.62
N HIS A 26 -9.57 11.43 -2.84
CA HIS A 26 -9.45 11.43 -1.38
C HIS A 26 -7.99 11.46 -0.90
N ASP A 27 -7.73 12.02 0.28
CA ASP A 27 -6.39 12.34 0.80
C ASP A 27 -5.98 11.56 2.06
N GLU A 28 -6.84 10.68 2.59
CA GLU A 28 -6.51 9.81 3.71
C GLU A 28 -6.30 8.35 3.29
N PHE A 29 -5.29 7.73 3.88
CA PHE A 29 -4.85 6.38 3.54
C PHE A 29 -4.56 5.54 4.78
N TYR A 30 -4.69 4.23 4.64
CA TYR A 30 -4.06 3.25 5.53
C TYR A 30 -2.70 2.85 4.97
N GLN A 31 -1.64 2.99 5.76
CA GLN A 31 -0.35 2.43 5.39
C GLN A 31 -0.33 0.93 5.70
N ARG A 32 0.02 0.12 4.70
CA ARG A 32 0.22 -1.31 4.88
C ARG A 32 1.60 -1.71 4.41
N ARG A 33 2.37 -2.30 5.34
CA ARG A 33 3.64 -2.98 5.05
C ARG A 33 3.40 -4.47 5.25
N THR A 34 2.77 -5.14 4.29
CA THR A 34 2.61 -6.61 4.37
C THR A 34 2.85 -7.25 3.03
N LEU A 35 3.72 -8.26 3.07
CA LEU A 35 3.87 -9.28 2.05
C LEU A 35 2.51 -9.93 1.80
N LEU A 36 2.06 -9.97 0.54
CA LEU A 36 0.97 -10.86 0.13
C LEU A 36 1.42 -12.28 0.47
N ASN A 37 0.59 -13.01 1.23
CA ASN A 37 0.94 -14.28 1.87
C ASN A 37 1.75 -15.21 0.96
N THR A 38 2.98 -15.49 1.39
CA THR A 38 4.02 -16.33 0.78
C THR A 38 3.67 -17.82 0.69
N ARG A 39 2.41 -18.23 0.91
CA ARG A 39 2.04 -19.67 0.93
C ARG A 39 1.48 -20.22 -0.38
N LEU A 40 0.93 -19.38 -1.26
CA LEU A 40 0.42 -19.84 -2.57
C LEU A 40 1.29 -19.38 -3.75
N PHE A 41 2.25 -18.48 -3.49
CA PHE A 41 3.06 -17.83 -4.52
C PHE A 41 4.43 -18.48 -4.80
N SER A 42 4.81 -19.53 -4.06
CA SER A 42 6.06 -20.27 -4.32
C SER A 42 6.07 -21.02 -5.68
N LEU A 43 4.98 -20.96 -6.45
CA LEU A 43 4.85 -21.56 -7.78
C LEU A 43 4.87 -20.52 -8.91
N LEU A 44 4.82 -19.23 -8.61
CA LEU A 44 4.89 -18.15 -9.61
C LEU A 44 5.91 -17.12 -9.16
N ASP A 45 6.96 -16.96 -9.96
CA ASP A 45 8.15 -16.13 -9.76
C ASP A 45 7.81 -14.63 -9.57
N VAL A 46 7.25 -14.27 -8.41
CA VAL A 46 6.77 -12.91 -8.11
C VAL A 46 7.59 -12.35 -6.95
N ASP A 47 8.88 -12.23 -7.23
CA ASP A 47 9.83 -11.45 -6.45
C ASP A 47 9.44 -9.95 -6.41
N TRP A 48 8.64 -9.46 -7.38
CA TRP A 48 8.17 -8.07 -7.41
C TRP A 48 7.20 -7.72 -6.27
N ALA A 49 6.42 -8.68 -5.77
CA ALA A 49 5.53 -8.48 -4.61
C ALA A 49 6.26 -8.66 -3.27
N ASN A 50 7.52 -9.08 -3.31
CA ASN A 50 8.38 -9.29 -2.14
C ASN A 50 9.38 -8.13 -1.92
N ARG A 51 9.52 -7.23 -2.90
CA ARG A 51 10.30 -6.00 -2.74
C ARG A 51 9.54 -5.06 -1.81
N ASN A 52 10.26 -4.39 -0.91
CA ASN A 52 9.80 -3.47 0.11
C ASN A 52 9.03 -2.24 -0.45
N ALA A 53 7.95 -2.45 -1.18
CA ALA A 53 7.09 -1.40 -1.68
C ALA A 53 6.28 -0.81 -0.52
N ASN A 54 6.18 0.51 -0.48
CA ASN A 54 5.21 1.17 0.40
C ASN A 54 3.84 1.11 -0.28
N CYS A 55 2.84 0.61 0.44
CA CYS A 55 1.46 0.55 -0.03
C CYS A 55 0.59 1.50 0.81
N TYR A 56 -0.15 2.36 0.12
CA TYR A 56 -1.13 3.25 0.74
C TYR A 56 -2.51 2.93 0.19
N ILE A 57 -3.44 2.55 1.06
CA ILE A 57 -4.79 2.13 0.69
C ILE A 57 -5.76 3.26 1.01
N CYS A 58 -6.45 3.80 0.01
CA CYS A 58 -7.43 4.86 0.17
C CYS A 58 -8.54 4.42 1.13
N THR A 59 -8.81 5.24 2.15
CA THR A 59 -9.80 4.96 3.19
C THR A 59 -11.25 5.11 2.68
N ASN A 60 -11.44 5.82 1.56
CA ASN A 60 -12.74 6.09 0.96
C ASN A 60 -13.19 5.01 -0.04
N CYS A 61 -12.31 4.58 -0.96
CA CYS A 61 -12.67 3.65 -2.03
C CYS A 61 -11.81 2.38 -2.11
N GLY A 62 -10.81 2.23 -1.23
CA GLY A 62 -9.94 1.05 -1.20
C GLY A 62 -8.89 0.96 -2.31
N HIS A 63 -8.74 1.98 -3.17
CA HIS A 63 -7.69 2.04 -4.18
C HIS A 63 -6.29 1.97 -3.54
N ILE A 64 -5.36 1.23 -4.15
CA ILE A 64 -4.02 1.01 -3.60
C ILE A 64 -2.99 1.76 -4.44
N GLU A 65 -2.29 2.69 -3.81
CA GLU A 65 -1.13 3.37 -4.38
C GLU A 65 0.15 2.60 -4.02
N TRP A 66 0.91 2.16 -5.03
CA TRP A 66 2.12 1.36 -4.88
C TRP A 66 3.37 2.20 -5.18
N PHE A 67 4.29 2.26 -4.22
CA PHE A 67 5.57 2.95 -4.38
C PHE A 67 6.73 1.97 -4.22
N LEU A 68 7.34 1.62 -5.35
CA LEU A 68 8.63 0.94 -5.37
C LEU A 68 9.75 1.94 -5.02
N PRO A 69 10.83 1.48 -4.37
CA PRO A 69 12.02 2.32 -4.25
C PRO A 69 12.51 2.72 -5.65
N PRO A 70 12.92 3.99 -5.85
CA PRO A 70 13.48 4.42 -7.12
C PRO A 70 14.72 3.56 -7.47
N LYS A 71 14.86 3.19 -8.74
CA LYS A 71 16.10 2.57 -9.22
C LYS A 71 17.22 3.61 -9.11
N ALA A 72 18.33 3.22 -8.47
CA ALA A 72 19.56 4.00 -8.47
C ALA A 72 20.12 4.10 -9.90
#